data_AF-A0A139XEW4-F1
#
_entry.id   AF-A0A139XEW4-F1
#
_cell.length_a   1.000
_cell.length_b   1.000
_cell.length_c   1.000
_cell.angle_alpha   90.00
_cell.angle_beta   90.00
_cell.angle_gamma   90.00
#
_symmetry.space_group_name_H-M   'P 1'
#
loop_
_entity.id
_entity.type
_entity.pdbx_description
1 polymer ?
#
loop_
_entity_poly.entity_id
_entity_poly.type
_entity_poly.pdbx_seq_one_letter_code
_entity_poly.pdbx_strand_id
1 'polypeptide(L)'
;MSNTDTTIFYPVYYRIVERRGNGWAFTKGEPFINWFNAPWLPQQDLFAAFGISMKKVALELFRINGGKQGYYIANLLDKKYYYCGTQWEDVKTKLEELGIARPDPMSAS
;
A
#
# COMPACT_ATOMS: atom_id res chain seq x y z
N MET A 1 21.37 15.36 0.51
CA MET A 1 21.40 14.03 1.15
C MET A 1 19.98 13.52 1.18
N SER A 2 19.64 12.61 0.27
CA SER A 2 18.32 11.96 0.25
C SER A 2 18.24 11.01 1.44
N ASN A 3 17.35 11.30 2.39
CA ASN A 3 17.02 10.40 3.49
C ASN A 3 16.53 9.07 2.89
N THR A 4 17.38 8.05 2.89
CA THR A 4 17.04 6.70 2.41
C THR A 4 16.05 5.98 3.33
N ASP A 5 15.80 6.49 4.54
CA ASP A 5 14.93 5.89 5.57
C ASP A 5 13.42 6.01 5.29
N THR A 6 13.00 6.67 4.21
CA THR A 6 11.57 6.91 3.94
C THR A 6 11.00 6.07 2.80
N THR A 7 11.85 5.40 2.02
CA THR A 7 11.41 4.61 0.86
C THR A 7 10.89 3.24 1.31
N ILE A 8 9.60 3.00 1.11
CA ILE A 8 8.96 1.71 1.41
C ILE A 8 8.93 0.85 0.14
N PHE A 9 9.47 -0.35 0.27
CA PHE A 9 9.49 -1.37 -0.77
C PHE A 9 8.40 -2.41 -0.52
N TYR A 10 7.59 -2.72 -1.52
CA TYR A 10 6.53 -3.73 -1.43
C TYR A 10 6.24 -4.40 -2.78
N PRO A 11 5.58 -5.59 -2.80
CA PRO A 11 5.23 -6.27 -4.03
C PRO A 11 4.24 -5.47 -4.88
N VAL A 12 4.32 -5.62 -6.20
CA VAL A 12 3.52 -4.85 -7.16
C VAL A 12 1.99 -4.94 -6.97
N TYR A 13 1.48 -5.97 -6.30
CA TYR A 13 0.05 -6.16 -6.01
C TYR A 13 -0.40 -5.54 -4.68
N TYR A 14 0.50 -5.00 -3.88
CA TYR A 14 0.16 -4.14 -2.74
C TYR A 14 0.08 -2.68 -3.17
N ARG A 15 -0.88 -1.93 -2.64
CA ARG A 15 -0.99 -0.48 -2.87
C ARG A 15 -1.21 0.25 -1.56
N ILE A 16 -0.38 1.27 -1.33
CA ILE A 16 -0.58 2.20 -0.23
C ILE A 16 -1.58 3.27 -0.70
N VAL A 17 -2.58 3.55 0.13
CA VAL A 17 -3.64 4.50 -0.17
C VAL A 17 -3.83 5.41 1.04
N GLU A 18 -3.85 6.70 0.82
CA GLU A 18 -4.06 7.70 1.86
C GLU A 18 -5.48 8.27 1.75
N ARG A 19 -6.22 8.28 2.86
CA ARG A 19 -7.46 9.03 2.98
C ARG A 19 -7.12 10.50 3.27
N ARG A 20 -7.47 11.39 2.34
CA ARG A 20 -7.28 12.85 2.46
C ARG A 20 -8.62 13.56 2.34
N GLY A 21 -9.17 14.00 3.48
CA GLY A 21 -10.49 14.61 3.54
C GLY A 21 -11.56 13.66 2.99
N ASN A 22 -12.22 14.06 1.90
CA ASN A 22 -13.27 13.27 1.24
C ASN A 22 -12.75 12.36 0.12
N GLY A 23 -11.45 12.41 -0.19
CA GLY A 23 -10.83 11.68 -1.28
C GLY A 23 -9.88 10.56 -0.84
N TRP A 24 -9.52 9.71 -1.79
CA TRP A 24 -8.50 8.67 -1.65
C TRP A 24 -7.35 8.97 -2.60
N ALA A 25 -6.16 9.15 -2.05
CA ALA A 25 -4.93 9.31 -2.80
C ALA A 25 -4.21 7.96 -2.85
N PHE A 26 -4.25 7.30 -4.00
CA PHE A 26 -3.47 6.09 -4.23
C PHE A 26 -2.04 6.49 -4.55
N THR A 27 -1.09 6.07 -3.73
CA THR A 27 0.30 6.47 -3.91
C THR A 27 0.98 5.54 -4.91
N LYS A 28 1.86 6.11 -5.75
CA LYS A 28 2.87 5.36 -6.48
C LYS A 28 4.09 5.26 -5.56
N GLY A 29 4.17 4.22 -4.74
CA GLY A 29 5.48 3.82 -4.22
C GLY A 29 6.30 3.19 -5.34
N GLU A 30 7.58 2.94 -5.09
CA GLU A 30 8.42 2.15 -5.98
C GLU A 30 8.28 0.66 -5.62
N PRO A 31 7.50 -0.14 -6.37
CA PRO A 31 7.48 -1.59 -6.16
C PRO A 31 8.87 -2.17 -6.42
N PHE A 32 9.46 -2.80 -5.41
CA PHE A 32 10.80 -3.42 -5.52
C PHE A 32 10.76 -4.83 -6.12
N ILE A 33 9.60 -5.48 -5.99
CA ILE A 33 9.39 -6.86 -6.43
C ILE A 33 8.20 -6.94 -7.38
N ASN A 34 8.48 -7.42 -8.58
CA ASN A 34 7.51 -7.78 -9.60
C ASN A 34 7.67 -9.25 -9.99
N TRP A 35 7.19 -10.17 -9.14
CA TRP A 35 7.24 -11.62 -9.41
C TRP A 35 6.44 -12.05 -10.65
N PHE A 36 5.55 -11.19 -11.14
CA PHE A 36 4.64 -11.51 -12.23
C PHE A 36 5.13 -11.02 -13.60
N ASN A 37 6.34 -10.44 -13.69
CA ASN A 37 6.79 -9.70 -14.88
C ASN A 37 5.73 -8.71 -15.39
N ALA A 38 4.92 -8.16 -14.48
CA ALA A 38 3.86 -7.26 -14.83
C ALA A 38 4.48 -6.02 -15.49
N PRO A 39 3.99 -5.58 -16.67
CA PRO A 39 4.47 -4.32 -17.23
C PRO A 39 4.29 -3.19 -16.20
N TRP A 40 5.10 -2.15 -16.28
CA TRP A 40 4.86 -0.91 -15.54
C TRP A 40 3.57 -0.28 -16.07
N LEU A 41 2.45 -0.75 -15.53
CA LEU A 41 1.12 -0.38 -16.00
C LEU A 41 0.72 0.97 -15.40
N PRO A 42 0.00 1.79 -16.18
CA PRO A 42 -0.83 2.84 -15.61
C PRO A 42 -1.68 2.27 -14.48
N GLN A 43 -1.95 3.09 -13.47
CA GLN A 43 -2.58 2.60 -12.24
C GLN A 43 -3.94 1.94 -12.50
N GLN A 44 -4.73 2.45 -13.44
CA GLN A 44 -6.02 1.84 -13.79
C GLN A 44 -5.84 0.44 -14.37
N ASP A 45 -4.89 0.28 -15.29
CA ASP A 45 -4.61 -1.00 -15.96
C ASP A 45 -4.06 -2.04 -14.98
N LEU A 46 -3.26 -1.61 -13.99
CA LEU A 46 -2.82 -2.50 -12.92
C LEU A 46 -4.01 -3.05 -12.13
N PHE A 47 -4.93 -2.18 -11.69
CA PHE A 47 -6.09 -2.63 -10.94
C PHE A 47 -6.93 -3.60 -11.78
N ALA A 48 -7.11 -3.28 -13.07
CA ALA A 48 -7.80 -4.14 -14.03
C ALA A 48 -7.09 -5.49 -14.23
N ALA A 49 -5.75 -5.54 -14.24
CA ALA A 49 -4.97 -6.77 -14.33
C ALA A 49 -5.20 -7.70 -13.14
N PHE A 50 -5.51 -7.15 -11.96
CA PHE A 50 -5.94 -7.93 -10.79
C PHE A 50 -7.47 -8.15 -10.76
N GLY A 51 -8.23 -7.76 -11.78
CA GLY A 51 -9.69 -7.95 -11.81
C GLY A 51 -10.45 -7.08 -10.81
N ILE A 52 -9.92 -5.92 -10.45
CA ILE A 52 -10.58 -4.96 -9.53
C ILE A 52 -10.52 -3.54 -10.09
N SER A 53 -11.37 -2.64 -9.58
CA SER A 53 -11.33 -1.22 -9.92
C SER A 53 -10.92 -0.38 -8.72
N MET A 54 -10.34 0.80 -8.98
CA MET A 54 -10.02 1.77 -7.93
C MET A 54 -11.25 2.15 -7.11
N LYS A 55 -12.43 2.26 -7.75
CA LYS A 55 -13.71 2.53 -7.08
C LYS A 55 -14.08 1.41 -6.09
N LYS A 56 -13.95 0.14 -6.48
CA LYS A 56 -14.19 -0.99 -5.57
C LYS A 56 -13.23 -0.95 -4.39
N VAL A 57 -11.94 -0.73 -4.62
CA VAL A 57 -10.96 -0.62 -3.53
C VAL A 57 -11.31 0.52 -2.58
N ALA A 58 -11.63 1.71 -3.10
CA ALA A 58 -12.03 2.84 -2.26
C ALA A 58 -13.26 2.55 -1.38
N LEU A 59 -14.22 1.76 -1.87
CA LEU A 59 -15.37 1.31 -1.09
C LEU A 59 -14.98 0.33 0.02
N GLU A 60 -14.11 -0.64 -0.27
CA GLU A 60 -13.64 -1.59 0.76
C GLU A 60 -12.79 -0.90 1.83
N LEU A 61 -11.90 0.01 1.44
CA LEU A 61 -11.13 0.82 2.38
C LEU A 61 -12.03 1.66 3.30
N PHE A 62 -13.12 2.20 2.76
CA PHE A 62 -14.10 2.91 3.56
C PHE A 62 -14.78 1.98 4.56
N ARG A 63 -15.13 0.75 4.18
CA ARG A 63 -15.85 -0.19 5.04
C ARG A 63 -15.04 -0.66 6.25
N ILE A 64 -13.75 -0.96 6.09
CA ILE A 64 -12.97 -1.59 7.16
C ILE A 64 -12.72 -0.69 8.37
N ASN A 65 -12.81 0.64 8.22
CA ASN A 65 -12.54 1.58 9.31
C ASN A 65 -13.35 2.88 9.21
N GLY A 66 -14.53 2.82 8.60
CA GLY A 66 -15.42 3.97 8.40
C GLY A 66 -14.81 5.11 7.57
N GLY A 67 -13.80 4.82 6.74
CA GLY A 67 -13.06 5.83 6.00
C GLY A 67 -12.31 6.83 6.88
N LYS A 68 -11.86 6.39 8.07
CA LYS A 68 -11.01 7.18 8.98
C LYS A 68 -9.81 7.77 8.22
N GLN A 69 -9.41 9.00 8.56
CA GLN A 69 -8.23 9.64 7.96
C GLN A 69 -6.95 8.83 8.23
N GLY A 70 -6.00 8.91 7.30
CA GLY A 70 -4.70 8.23 7.41
C GLY A 70 -4.43 7.23 6.28
N TYR A 71 -3.50 6.33 6.53
CA TYR A 71 -2.96 5.38 5.55
C TYR A 71 -3.61 4.01 5.63
N TYR A 72 -3.69 3.40 4.47
CA TYR A 72 -4.26 2.09 4.23
C TYR A 72 -3.38 1.30 3.27
N ILE A 73 -3.47 -0.01 3.36
CA ILE A 73 -2.86 -0.94 2.41
C ILE A 73 -3.95 -1.78 1.76
N ALA A 74 -3.91 -1.88 0.44
CA ALA A 74 -4.74 -2.78 -0.35
C ALA A 74 -3.87 -3.88 -0.97
N ASN A 75 -4.12 -5.14 -0.60
CA ASN A 75 -3.63 -6.32 -1.31
C ASN A 75 -4.60 -6.61 -2.46
N LEU A 76 -4.19 -6.25 -3.68
CA LEU A 76 -4.98 -6.45 -4.88
C LEU A 76 -5.04 -7.92 -5.31
N LEU A 77 -4.10 -8.77 -4.91
CA LEU A 77 -4.13 -10.19 -5.27
C LEU A 77 -5.23 -10.91 -4.46
N ASP A 78 -5.17 -10.81 -3.14
CA ASP A 78 -6.08 -11.52 -2.22
C ASP A 78 -7.34 -10.75 -1.86
N LYS A 79 -7.47 -9.51 -2.34
CA LYS A 79 -8.57 -8.58 -2.00
C LYS A 79 -8.70 -8.34 -0.49
N LYS A 80 -7.55 -8.19 0.18
CA LYS A 80 -7.47 -7.86 1.60
C LYS A 80 -7.09 -6.40 1.79
N TYR A 81 -7.63 -5.79 2.85
CA TYR A 81 -7.53 -4.36 3.08
C TYR A 81 -7.18 -4.11 4.55
N TYR A 82 -6.31 -3.14 4.79
CA TYR A 82 -5.77 -2.88 6.11
C TYR A 82 -5.73 -1.38 6.37
N TYR A 83 -6.14 -0.97 7.58
CA TYR A 83 -5.83 0.36 8.10
C TYR A 83 -4.47 0.32 8.79
N CYS A 84 -3.62 1.30 8.50
CA CYS A 84 -2.28 1.40 9.06
C CYS A 84 -2.27 2.35 10.25
N GLY A 85 -2.75 3.57 10.06
CA GLY A 85 -2.62 4.65 11.04
C GLY A 85 -2.55 6.00 10.35
N THR A 86 -2.00 7.01 11.02
CA THR A 86 -1.93 8.39 10.48
C THR A 86 -0.53 8.82 10.08
N GLN A 87 0.48 8.05 10.47
CA GLN A 87 1.88 8.34 10.18
C GLN A 87 2.41 7.39 9.10
N TRP A 88 3.44 7.83 8.37
CA TRP A 88 4.09 6.98 7.37
C TRP A 88 4.74 5.74 8.00
N GLU A 89 5.24 5.87 9.23
CA GLU A 89 5.82 4.75 9.99
C GLU A 89 4.80 3.63 10.25
N ASP A 90 3.52 3.97 10.48
CA ASP A 90 2.46 2.99 10.68
C ASP A 90 2.28 2.08 9.43
N VAL A 91 2.61 2.58 8.24
CA VAL A 91 2.60 1.79 7.01
C VAL A 91 3.72 0.77 7.01
N LYS A 92 4.93 1.15 7.46
CA LYS A 92 6.06 0.23 7.58
C LYS A 92 5.75 -0.88 8.58
N THR A 93 5.31 -0.52 9.78
CA THR A 93 4.91 -1.48 10.81
C THR A 93 3.86 -2.45 10.28
N LYS A 94 2.84 -1.96 9.56
CA LYS A 94 1.82 -2.83 8.97
C LYS A 94 2.40 -3.79 7.93
N LEU A 95 3.35 -3.35 7.11
CA LEU A 95 4.00 -4.22 6.12
C LEU A 95 4.89 -5.30 6.77
N GLU A 96 5.54 -4.99 7.89
CA GLU A 96 6.28 -5.97 8.69
C GLU A 96 5.35 -7.00 9.33
N GLU A 97 4.24 -6.56 9.92
CA GLU A 97 3.21 -7.46 10.46
C GLU A 97 2.63 -8.40 9.40
N LEU A 98 2.57 -7.96 8.14
CA LEU A 98 2.14 -8.75 7.00
C LEU A 98 3.26 -9.66 6.42
N GLY A 99 4.47 -9.60 6.97
CA GLY A 99 5.63 -10.38 6.51
C GLY A 99 6.20 -9.92 5.17
N ILE A 100 5.91 -8.67 4.77
CA ILE A 100 6.31 -8.11 3.47
C ILE A 100 7.64 -7.37 3.59
N ALA A 101 7.77 -6.57 4.64
CA ALA A 101 9.02 -5.91 5.00
C ALA A 101 9.69 -6.68 6.14
N ARG A 102 11.01 -6.54 6.25
CA ARG A 102 11.76 -6.99 7.42
C ARG A 102 12.25 -5.76 8.17
N PRO A 103 12.31 -5.79 9.50
CA PRO A 103 12.99 -4.76 10.27
C PRO A 103 14.41 -4.59 9.75
N ASP A 104 14.90 -3.36 9.70
CA ASP A 104 16.29 -3.10 9.36
C ASP A 104 17.17 -3.85 10.39
N PRO A 105 18.06 -4.76 9.97
CA PRO A 105 18.93 -5.47 10.91
C PRO A 105 19.80 -4.53 11.77
N MET A 106 19.99 -3.26 11.37
CA MET A 106 20.68 -2.24 12.19
C MET A 106 19.77 -1.46 13.15
N SER A 107 18.45 -1.63 13.06
CA SER A 107 17.48 -1.01 13.97
C SER A 107 17.22 -1.83 15.25
N ALA A 108 17.74 -3.06 15.31
CA ALA A 108 17.78 -3.87 16.52
C ALA A 108 19.11 -3.64 17.25
N SER A 109 19.20 -2.57 18.04
CA SER A 109 20.30 -2.30 18.96
C SER A 109 19.77 -1.77 20.28
#